data_AF-A0A6P7K9B9-F1
#
_entry.id   AF-A0A6P7K9B9-F1
#
_cell.length_a   1.000
_cell.length_b   1.000
_cell.length_c   1.000
_cell.angle_alpha   90.00
_cell.angle_beta   90.00
_cell.angle_gamma   90.00
#
_symmetry.space_group_name_H-M   'P 1'
#
loop_
_entity.id
_entity.type
_entity.pdbx_description
1 polymer ?
#
loop_
_entity_poly.entity_id
_entity_poly.type
_entity_poly.pdbx_seq_one_letter_code
_entity_poly.pdbx_strand_id
1 'polypeptide(L)'
;MHRSYQPLQPVTNRYLQQRWDQNVYKNHRSKVSSALPAVDTNGMRTPTHIQLKLKKLQLQDERLSIIDRDNSLLATKLANIVCSKGVVDNRNQYYMKSLNVNKRREELQLISHQNQAIYQRITSRQSEYRRQLWLNDWERTERQLNDISRYPRRLMDKQRFHRKVKFAAVEGSEQSSSYNSSNTNRTNRET
;
A
#
# COMPACT_ATOMS: atom_id res chain seq x y z
N MET A 1 -15.23 -49.97 87.64
CA MET A 1 -14.10 -50.86 88.03
C MET A 1 -12.79 -50.21 87.62
N HIS A 2 -12.00 -49.71 88.57
CA HIS A 2 -10.67 -49.14 88.27
C HIS A 2 -9.65 -50.27 88.16
N ARG A 3 -9.13 -50.51 86.94
CA ARG A 3 -8.04 -51.47 86.72
C ARG A 3 -6.71 -50.80 87.05
N SER A 4 -6.04 -51.28 88.10
CA SER A 4 -4.68 -50.86 88.43
C SER A 4 -3.67 -51.43 87.43
N TYR A 5 -2.61 -50.68 87.13
CA TYR A 5 -1.52 -51.14 86.28
C TYR A 5 -0.81 -52.36 86.89
N GLN A 6 -0.70 -53.44 86.11
CA GLN A 6 -0.04 -54.69 86.48
C GLN A 6 1.15 -54.93 85.55
N PRO A 7 2.40 -54.83 86.06
CA PRO A 7 3.59 -55.08 85.27
C PRO A 7 3.75 -56.59 85.03
N LEU A 8 4.29 -56.95 83.87
CA LEU A 8 4.51 -58.35 83.47
C LEU A 8 5.72 -58.99 84.17
N GLN A 9 6.64 -58.17 84.65
CA GLN A 9 7.85 -58.58 85.37
C GLN A 9 7.85 -57.99 86.79
N PRO A 10 8.51 -58.62 87.77
CA PRO A 10 8.65 -58.03 89.10
C PRO A 10 9.44 -56.71 89.01
N VAL A 11 8.85 -55.64 89.55
CA VAL A 11 9.42 -54.29 89.51
C VAL A 11 9.45 -53.67 90.90
N THR A 12 10.50 -52.90 91.18
CA THR A 12 10.70 -52.21 92.46
C THR A 12 9.72 -51.06 92.65
N ASN A 13 9.37 -50.33 91.58
CA ASN A 13 8.43 -49.22 91.60
C ASN A 13 7.42 -49.30 90.44
N ARG A 14 6.15 -49.53 90.77
CA ARG A 14 5.06 -49.71 89.79
C ARG A 14 4.71 -48.43 89.02
N TYR A 15 4.83 -47.26 89.65
CA TYR A 15 4.50 -45.99 89.02
C TYR A 15 5.50 -45.62 87.93
N LEU A 16 6.79 -45.81 88.21
CA LEU A 16 7.85 -45.58 87.22
C LEU A 16 7.73 -46.53 86.04
N GLN A 17 7.47 -47.82 86.31
CA GLN A 17 7.26 -48.80 85.25
C GLN A 17 6.05 -48.43 84.36
N GLN A 18 4.93 -48.02 84.96
CA GLN A 18 3.75 -47.59 84.20
C GLN A 18 4.08 -46.43 83.25
N ARG A 19 4.84 -45.43 83.71
CA ARG A 19 5.24 -44.28 82.87
C ARG A 19 6.15 -44.71 81.73
N TRP A 20 7.09 -45.62 81.97
CA TRP A 20 7.98 -46.13 80.94
C TRP A 20 7.24 -46.95 79.90
N ASP A 21 6.37 -47.87 80.32
CA ASP A 21 5.56 -48.67 79.40
C ASP A 21 4.65 -47.80 78.55
N GLN A 22 4.03 -46.77 79.14
CA GLN A 22 3.24 -45.80 78.39
C GLN A 22 4.09 -45.04 77.37
N ASN A 23 5.32 -44.66 77.73
CA ASN A 23 6.21 -43.95 76.82
C ASN A 23 6.69 -44.86 75.68
N VAL A 24 7.08 -46.10 75.97
CA VAL A 24 7.48 -47.10 74.99
C VAL A 24 6.30 -47.41 74.05
N TYR A 25 5.10 -47.58 74.60
CA TYR A 25 3.88 -47.79 73.83
C TYR A 25 3.60 -46.62 72.89
N LYS A 26 3.65 -45.37 73.41
CA LYS A 26 3.48 -44.16 72.60
C LYS A 26 4.53 -44.05 71.50
N ASN A 27 5.80 -44.31 71.82
CA ASN A 27 6.91 -44.29 70.86
C ASN A 27 6.76 -45.35 69.78
N HIS A 28 6.41 -46.58 70.16
CA HIS A 28 6.12 -47.66 69.22
C HIS A 28 4.94 -47.27 68.31
N ARG A 29 3.85 -46.75 68.88
CA ARG A 29 2.68 -46.36 68.10
C ARG A 29 2.98 -45.21 67.14
N SER A 30 3.82 -44.26 67.54
CA SER A 30 4.33 -43.20 66.68
C SER A 30 5.14 -43.78 65.53
N LYS A 31 6.08 -44.71 65.79
CA LYS A 31 6.90 -45.35 64.75
C LYS A 31 6.07 -46.16 63.76
N VAL A 32 5.07 -46.90 64.25
CA VAL A 32 4.13 -47.65 63.39
C VAL A 32 3.29 -46.68 62.55
N SER A 33 2.85 -45.57 63.12
CA SER A 33 2.04 -44.58 62.39
C SER A 33 2.85 -43.80 61.36
N SER A 34 4.14 -43.57 61.61
CA SER A 34 5.03 -42.84 60.71
C SER A 34 5.80 -43.75 59.75
N ALA A 35 5.57 -45.07 59.81
CA ALA A 35 6.24 -46.01 58.92
C ALA A 35 5.73 -45.80 57.48
N LEU A 36 6.66 -45.51 56.57
CA LEU A 36 6.35 -45.40 55.14
C LEU A 36 6.22 -46.82 54.53
N PRO A 37 5.34 -47.00 53.53
CA PRO A 37 5.26 -48.27 52.80
C PRO A 37 6.58 -48.55 52.07
N ALA A 38 7.02 -49.81 52.07
CA ALA A 38 8.26 -50.22 51.40
C ALA A 38 8.18 -50.17 49.86
N VAL A 39 6.95 -50.22 49.33
CA VAL A 39 6.67 -50.15 47.89
C VAL A 39 5.76 -48.96 47.64
N ASP A 40 6.17 -48.08 46.75
CA ASP A 40 5.31 -47.01 46.27
C ASP A 40 4.25 -47.62 45.33
N THR A 41 2.99 -47.54 45.73
CA THR A 41 1.84 -47.99 44.93
C THR A 41 1.16 -46.83 44.21
N ASN A 42 1.69 -45.61 44.30
CA ASN A 42 1.10 -44.48 43.62
C ASN A 42 1.28 -44.61 42.10
N GLY A 43 0.19 -44.39 41.36
CA GLY A 43 0.24 -44.36 39.90
C GLY A 43 1.16 -43.23 39.41
N MET A 44 1.82 -43.45 38.28
CA MET A 44 2.64 -42.40 37.66
C MET A 44 1.82 -41.13 37.44
N ARG A 45 2.39 -39.97 37.80
CA ARG A 45 1.75 -38.67 37.55
C ARG A 45 1.51 -38.50 36.06
N THR A 46 0.26 -38.27 35.69
CA THR A 46 -0.09 -38.06 34.28
C THR A 46 0.68 -36.86 33.74
N PRO A 47 1.40 -36.98 32.61
CA PRO A 47 2.15 -35.87 32.07
C PRO A 47 1.20 -34.76 31.62
N THR A 48 1.63 -33.52 31.79
CA THR A 48 0.80 -32.31 31.62
C THR A 48 0.19 -32.18 30.22
N HIS A 49 0.92 -32.60 29.17
CA HIS A 49 0.44 -32.56 27.78
C HIS A 49 -0.72 -33.53 27.49
N ILE A 50 -0.93 -34.56 28.32
CA ILE A 50 -2.08 -35.47 28.24
C ILE A 50 -3.30 -34.82 28.90
N GLN A 51 -3.09 -34.13 30.02
CA GLN A 51 -4.14 -33.38 30.73
C GLN A 51 -4.58 -32.16 29.93
N LEU A 52 -3.63 -31.49 29.26
CA LEU A 52 -3.84 -30.27 28.50
C LEU A 52 -3.34 -30.44 27.07
N LYS A 53 -4.27 -30.45 26.10
CA LYS A 53 -3.96 -30.49 24.67
C LYS A 53 -3.48 -29.11 24.19
N LEU A 54 -2.24 -28.74 24.55
CA LEU A 54 -1.67 -27.40 24.30
C LEU A 54 -1.78 -26.95 22.85
N LYS A 55 -1.49 -27.83 21.88
CA LYS A 55 -1.61 -27.51 20.44
C LYS A 55 -3.06 -27.20 20.02
N LYS A 56 -4.04 -27.87 20.62
CA LYS A 56 -5.46 -27.59 20.35
C LYS A 56 -5.84 -26.20 20.86
N LEU A 57 -5.38 -25.83 22.06
CA LEU A 57 -5.61 -24.50 22.63
C LEU A 57 -4.96 -23.41 21.78
N GLN A 58 -3.70 -23.61 21.37
CA GLN A 58 -3.00 -22.68 20.48
C GLN A 58 -3.76 -22.45 19.16
N LEU A 59 -4.16 -23.52 18.47
CA LEU A 59 -4.91 -23.39 17.20
C LEU A 59 -6.26 -22.69 17.38
N GLN A 60 -6.92 -22.89 18.52
CA GLN A 60 -8.16 -22.21 18.83
C GLN A 60 -7.94 -20.71 19.06
N ASP A 61 -6.87 -20.35 19.76
CA ASP A 61 -6.49 -18.96 20.01
C ASP A 61 -6.09 -18.23 18.72
N GLU A 62 -5.27 -18.86 17.88
CA GLU A 62 -4.91 -18.34 16.55
C GLU A 62 -6.15 -18.11 15.68
N ARG A 63 -7.09 -19.06 15.68
CA ARG A 63 -8.36 -18.93 14.95
C ARG A 63 -9.20 -17.75 15.47
N LEU A 64 -9.30 -17.58 16.79
CA LEU A 64 -10.05 -16.48 17.39
C LEU A 64 -9.41 -15.12 17.08
N SER A 65 -8.07 -15.04 17.13
CA SER A 65 -7.31 -13.85 16.76
C SER A 65 -7.57 -13.41 15.31
N ILE A 66 -7.64 -14.36 14.37
CA ILE A 66 -7.99 -14.08 12.96
C ILE A 66 -9.42 -13.53 12.88
N ILE A 67 -10.37 -14.18 13.56
CA ILE A 67 -11.79 -13.76 13.57
C ILE A 67 -11.91 -12.34 14.14
N ASP A 68 -11.25 -12.03 15.25
CA ASP A 68 -11.32 -10.72 15.90
C ASP A 68 -10.71 -9.62 15.04
N ARG A 69 -9.60 -9.92 14.34
CA ARG A 69 -8.98 -9.01 13.38
C ARG A 69 -9.92 -8.71 12.22
N ASP A 70 -10.54 -9.75 11.66
CA ASP A 70 -11.43 -9.61 10.51
C ASP A 70 -12.74 -8.91 10.92
N ASN A 71 -13.28 -9.19 12.10
CA ASN A 71 -14.42 -8.49 12.69
C ASN A 71 -14.11 -7.01 12.90
N SER A 72 -12.93 -6.67 13.41
CA SER A 72 -12.50 -5.28 13.60
C SER A 72 -12.37 -4.54 12.26
N LEU A 73 -11.79 -5.20 11.26
CA LEU A 73 -11.70 -4.65 9.91
C LEU A 73 -13.08 -4.45 9.28
N LEU A 74 -13.99 -5.42 9.44
CA LEU A 74 -15.35 -5.33 8.94
C LEU A 74 -16.11 -4.20 9.62
N ALA A 75 -16.04 -4.10 10.95
CA ALA A 75 -16.66 -3.03 11.72
C ALA A 75 -16.15 -1.66 11.27
N THR A 76 -14.84 -1.53 11.02
CA THR A 76 -14.24 -0.29 10.51
C THR A 76 -14.78 0.06 9.12
N LYS A 77 -14.89 -0.91 8.21
CA LYS A 77 -15.49 -0.72 6.88
C LYS A 77 -16.96 -0.32 6.96
N LEU A 78 -17.73 -0.98 7.83
CA LEU A 78 -19.14 -0.65 8.06
C LEU A 78 -19.29 0.76 8.64
N ALA A 79 -18.47 1.14 9.62
CA ALA A 79 -18.44 2.49 10.16
C ALA A 79 -18.14 3.52 9.07
N ASN A 80 -17.15 3.26 8.22
CA ASN A 80 -16.83 4.14 7.09
C ASN A 80 -18.02 4.28 6.12
N ILE A 81 -18.72 3.19 5.80
CA ILE A 81 -19.91 3.23 4.94
C ILE A 81 -21.02 4.04 5.60
N VAL A 82 -21.32 3.78 6.88
CA VAL A 82 -22.37 4.46 7.64
C VAL A 82 -22.09 5.95 7.79
N CYS A 83 -20.83 6.33 8.05
CA CYS A 83 -20.41 7.73 8.14
C CYS A 83 -20.30 8.40 6.77
N SER A 84 -20.16 7.65 5.68
CA SER A 84 -20.09 8.21 4.33
C SER A 84 -21.45 8.77 3.92
N LYS A 85 -21.45 9.85 3.13
CA LYS A 85 -22.67 10.50 2.60
C LYS A 85 -23.37 9.70 1.49
N GLY A 86 -23.04 8.42 1.32
CA GLY A 86 -23.68 7.53 0.33
C GLY A 86 -23.26 7.76 -1.12
N VAL A 87 -22.02 8.17 -1.37
CA VAL A 87 -21.51 8.34 -2.74
C VAL A 87 -21.30 6.96 -3.38
N VAL A 88 -22.21 6.55 -4.25
CA VAL A 88 -22.04 5.36 -5.08
C VAL A 88 -21.28 5.76 -6.34
N ASP A 89 -20.02 5.34 -6.45
CA ASP A 89 -19.26 5.47 -7.69
C ASP A 89 -19.72 4.38 -8.68
N ASN A 90 -20.54 4.78 -9.65
CA ASN A 90 -20.96 3.93 -10.76
C ASN A 90 -19.96 3.92 -11.93
N ARG A 91 -18.83 4.63 -11.83
CA ARG A 91 -17.75 4.63 -12.82
C ARG A 91 -16.66 3.66 -12.41
N ASN A 92 -16.93 2.39 -12.67
CA ASN A 92 -15.92 1.37 -12.48
C ASN A 92 -14.81 1.55 -13.54
N GLN A 93 -13.67 2.12 -13.15
CA GLN A 93 -12.50 2.31 -14.02
C GLN A 93 -11.81 0.96 -14.27
N TYR A 94 -12.40 0.16 -15.15
CA TYR A 94 -11.80 -1.07 -15.60
C TYR A 94 -10.65 -0.76 -16.57
N TYR A 95 -9.42 -1.14 -16.18
CA TYR A 95 -8.32 -1.20 -17.12
C TYR A 95 -8.56 -2.36 -18.09
N MET A 96 -8.79 -2.05 -19.36
CA MET A 96 -8.93 -3.07 -20.42
C MET A 96 -7.59 -3.79 -20.60
N LYS A 97 -7.44 -4.97 -19.98
CA LYS A 97 -6.27 -5.83 -20.15
C LYS A 97 -6.37 -6.54 -21.50
N SER A 98 -5.80 -5.95 -22.54
CA SER A 98 -5.59 -6.65 -23.82
C SER A 98 -4.27 -7.42 -23.78
N LEU A 99 -4.29 -8.68 -24.22
CA LEU A 99 -3.06 -9.48 -24.38
C LEU A 99 -2.07 -8.87 -25.39
N ASN A 100 -2.54 -7.97 -26.26
CA ASN A 100 -1.76 -7.36 -27.34
C ASN A 100 -1.17 -5.99 -26.96
N VAL A 101 -1.22 -5.57 -25.69
CA VAL A 101 -0.71 -4.25 -25.25
C VAL A 101 0.76 -4.07 -25.61
N ASN A 102 1.58 -5.11 -25.41
CA ASN A 102 3.01 -5.04 -25.70
C ASN A 102 3.28 -4.89 -27.20
N LYS A 103 2.62 -5.72 -28.03
CA LYS A 103 2.72 -5.63 -29.49
C LYS A 103 2.27 -4.26 -30.01
N ARG A 104 1.15 -3.75 -29.51
CA ARG A 104 0.65 -2.40 -29.86
C ARG A 104 1.65 -1.30 -29.48
N ARG A 105 2.32 -1.44 -28.34
CA ARG A 105 3.34 -0.49 -27.88
C ARG A 105 4.56 -0.48 -28.80
N GLU A 106 5.03 -1.65 -29.20
CA GLU A 106 6.14 -1.80 -30.15
C GLU A 106 5.78 -1.22 -31.53
N GLU A 107 4.59 -1.51 -32.03
CA GLU A 107 4.07 -0.94 -33.28
C GLU A 107 3.98 0.59 -33.21
N LEU A 108 3.48 1.15 -32.11
CA LEU A 108 3.44 2.60 -31.91
C LEU A 108 4.84 3.23 -31.89
N GLN A 109 5.82 2.58 -31.25
CA GLN A 109 7.21 3.06 -31.25
C GLN A 109 7.81 3.05 -32.65
N LEU A 110 7.57 1.98 -33.42
CA LEU A 110 8.03 1.84 -34.79
C LEU A 110 7.42 2.92 -35.69
N ILE A 111 6.10 3.12 -35.60
CA ILE A 111 5.38 4.17 -36.34
C ILE A 111 5.92 5.55 -35.96
N SER A 112 6.13 5.80 -34.66
CA SER A 112 6.66 7.08 -34.18
C SER A 112 8.05 7.36 -34.76
N HIS A 113 8.94 6.37 -34.77
CA HIS A 113 10.28 6.51 -35.33
C HIS A 113 10.25 6.75 -36.85
N GLN A 114 9.40 6.02 -37.57
CA GLN A 114 9.21 6.22 -39.01
C GLN A 114 8.67 7.62 -39.32
N ASN A 115 7.67 8.07 -38.57
CA ASN A 115 7.10 9.41 -38.72
C ASN A 115 8.14 10.49 -38.44
N GLN A 116 8.99 10.31 -37.44
CA GLN A 116 10.09 11.23 -37.15
C GLN A 116 11.09 11.29 -38.31
N ALA A 117 11.47 10.15 -38.89
CA ALA A 117 12.36 10.10 -40.05
C ALA A 117 11.75 10.78 -41.29
N ILE A 118 10.44 10.57 -41.53
CA ILE A 118 9.71 11.26 -42.60
C ILE A 118 9.69 12.77 -42.36
N TYR A 119 9.37 13.19 -41.13
CA TYR A 119 9.34 14.59 -40.74
C TYR A 119 10.71 15.27 -40.97
N GLN A 120 11.80 14.61 -40.59
CA GLN A 120 13.16 15.10 -40.84
C GLN A 120 13.46 15.24 -42.33
N ARG A 121 13.05 14.27 -43.18
CA ARG A 121 13.23 14.33 -44.63
C ARG A 121 12.44 15.48 -45.27
N ILE A 122 11.20 15.69 -44.84
CA ILE A 122 10.36 16.79 -45.33
C ILE A 122 10.95 18.13 -44.92
N THR A 123 11.41 18.24 -43.67
CA THR A 123 11.96 19.49 -43.11
C THR A 123 13.32 19.84 -43.72
N SER A 124 14.17 18.84 -44.00
CA SER A 124 15.49 19.06 -44.58
C SER A 124 15.44 19.38 -46.07
N ARG A 125 14.39 18.94 -46.79
CA ARG A 125 14.21 19.24 -48.21
C ARG A 125 13.96 20.74 -48.39
N GLN A 126 14.93 21.41 -49.01
CA GLN A 126 14.78 22.80 -49.43
C GLN A 126 13.67 22.93 -50.47
N SER A 127 12.90 24.02 -50.42
CA SER A 127 11.87 24.29 -51.41
C SER A 127 12.51 24.55 -52.77
N GLU A 128 12.12 23.78 -53.80
CA GLU A 128 12.57 24.02 -55.18
C GLU A 128 12.07 25.36 -55.74
N TYR A 129 10.96 25.86 -55.19
CA TYR A 129 10.44 27.18 -55.51
C TYR A 129 11.37 28.27 -54.96
N ARG A 130 12.17 28.89 -55.84
CA ARG A 130 12.93 30.10 -55.52
C ARG A 130 11.99 31.29 -55.42
N ARG A 131 11.34 31.43 -54.26
CA ARG A 131 10.34 32.47 -53.96
C ARG A 131 10.78 33.87 -54.40
N GLN A 132 12.04 34.21 -54.20
CA GLN A 132 12.59 35.50 -54.60
C GLN A 132 12.56 35.74 -56.12
N LEU A 133 12.84 34.72 -56.94
CA LEU A 133 12.72 34.87 -58.40
C LEU A 133 11.27 35.10 -58.81
N TRP A 134 10.34 34.35 -58.23
CA TRP A 134 8.93 34.47 -58.56
C TRP A 134 8.36 35.83 -58.16
N LEU A 135 8.82 36.40 -57.03
CA LEU A 135 8.47 37.76 -56.63
C LEU A 135 9.03 38.80 -57.62
N ASN A 136 10.28 38.64 -58.05
CA ASN A 136 10.90 39.55 -59.01
C ASN A 136 10.24 39.46 -60.40
N ASP A 137 9.90 38.26 -60.86
CA ASP A 137 9.21 38.05 -62.12
C ASP A 137 7.79 38.63 -62.05
N TRP A 138 7.09 38.40 -60.94
CA TRP A 138 5.79 39.00 -60.68
C TRP A 138 5.86 40.53 -60.71
N GLU A 139 6.86 41.13 -60.07
CA GLU A 139 7.07 42.58 -60.08
C GLU A 139 7.34 43.11 -61.50
N ARG A 140 8.15 42.39 -62.30
CA ARG A 140 8.38 42.74 -63.72
C ARG A 140 7.08 42.70 -64.52
N THR A 141 6.30 41.63 -64.36
CA THR A 141 5.00 41.50 -65.02
C THR A 141 4.03 42.58 -64.57
N GLU A 142 4.02 42.95 -63.29
CA GLU A 142 3.18 44.02 -62.73
C GLU A 142 3.54 45.39 -63.32
N ARG A 143 4.83 45.71 -63.46
CA ARG A 143 5.30 46.92 -64.13
C ARG A 143 4.87 46.95 -65.60
N GLN A 144 5.15 45.89 -66.36
CA GLN A 144 4.74 45.78 -67.76
C GLN A 144 3.22 45.94 -67.94
N LEU A 145 2.45 45.30 -67.06
CA LEU A 145 1.01 45.44 -67.04
C LEU A 145 0.61 46.90 -66.82
N ASN A 146 1.24 47.61 -65.87
CA ASN A 146 0.94 49.01 -65.57
C ASN A 146 1.25 49.93 -66.75
N ASP A 147 2.34 49.66 -67.45
CA ASP A 147 2.76 50.41 -68.64
C ASP A 147 1.79 50.18 -69.82
N ILE A 148 1.25 48.97 -69.98
CA ILE A 148 0.29 48.63 -71.06
C ILE A 148 -1.14 49.05 -70.71
N SER A 149 -1.45 49.26 -69.42
CA SER A 149 -2.81 49.55 -68.98
C SER A 149 -3.25 50.98 -69.32
N ARG A 150 -4.37 51.11 -70.02
CA ARG A 150 -4.99 52.40 -70.37
C ARG A 150 -5.57 53.16 -69.15
N TYR A 151 -5.84 52.45 -68.04
CA TYR A 151 -6.42 53.01 -66.82
C TYR A 151 -5.61 52.59 -65.58
N PRO A 152 -5.42 53.47 -64.58
CA PRO A 152 -4.59 53.19 -63.42
C PRO A 152 -5.18 52.06 -62.55
N ARG A 153 -4.40 51.01 -62.31
CA ARG A 153 -4.79 49.80 -61.55
C ARG A 153 -4.94 49.99 -60.02
N ARG A 154 -4.95 51.23 -59.54
CA ARG A 154 -4.95 51.61 -58.11
C ARG A 154 -6.21 51.22 -57.32
N LEU A 155 -7.30 50.84 -58.00
CA LEU A 155 -8.58 50.53 -57.35
C LEU A 155 -8.64 49.11 -56.74
N MET A 156 -7.80 48.17 -57.17
CA MET A 156 -7.87 46.77 -56.72
C MET A 156 -7.08 46.48 -55.44
N ASP A 157 -6.15 47.34 -55.03
CA ASP A 157 -5.32 47.11 -53.84
C ASP A 157 -6.12 47.19 -52.54
N LYS A 158 -7.25 47.92 -52.54
CA LYS A 158 -8.18 48.00 -51.40
C LYS A 158 -9.01 46.72 -51.18
N GLN A 159 -9.01 45.80 -52.15
CA GLN A 159 -9.77 44.54 -52.11
C GLN A 159 -8.93 43.31 -51.82
N ARG A 160 -7.60 43.43 -51.65
CA ARG A 160 -6.77 42.37 -51.06
C ARG A 160 -7.06 42.25 -49.55
N PHE A 161 -8.33 42.06 -49.22
CA PHE A 161 -8.76 41.62 -47.91
C PHE A 161 -8.00 40.35 -47.57
N HIS A 162 -7.51 40.33 -46.34
CA HIS A 162 -6.83 39.22 -45.68
C HIS A 162 -7.61 37.90 -45.82
N ARG A 163 -7.49 37.20 -46.95
CA ARG A 163 -7.74 35.76 -47.02
C ARG A 163 -6.57 35.07 -46.32
N LYS A 164 -6.54 35.20 -44.98
CA LYS A 164 -5.74 34.32 -44.14
C LYS A 164 -6.40 32.95 -44.25
N VAL A 165 -5.80 32.06 -45.03
CA VAL A 165 -6.09 30.63 -44.89
C VAL A 165 -5.64 30.27 -43.49
N LYS A 166 -6.60 30.10 -42.58
CA LYS A 166 -6.32 29.60 -41.24
C LYS A 166 -5.91 28.13 -41.40
N PHE A 167 -4.62 27.87 -41.45
CA PHE A 167 -4.14 26.52 -41.16
C PHE A 167 -4.53 26.26 -39.70
N ALA A 168 -5.32 25.20 -39.46
CA ALA A 168 -5.65 24.79 -38.12
C ALA A 168 -4.33 24.47 -37.41
N ALA A 169 -3.94 25.33 -36.45
CA ALA A 169 -2.87 25.00 -35.54
C ALA A 169 -3.34 23.76 -34.77
N VAL A 170 -2.66 22.63 -34.98
CA VAL A 170 -2.72 21.52 -34.04
C VAL A 170 -2.19 22.10 -32.72
N GLU A 171 -3.07 22.21 -31.74
CA GLU A 171 -2.71 22.54 -30.36
C GLU A 171 -1.84 21.41 -29.81
N GLY A 172 -0.54 21.47 -30.11
CA GLY A 172 0.51 20.75 -29.42
C GLY A 172 0.96 21.61 -28.26
N SER A 173 0.44 21.28 -27.08
CA SER A 173 0.90 21.78 -25.79
C SER A 173 2.40 21.53 -25.60
N GLU A 174 3.22 22.58 -25.63
CA GLU A 174 4.53 22.58 -24.98
C GLU A 174 4.59 23.79 -24.05
N GLN A 175 4.15 23.56 -22.82
CA GLN A 175 4.61 24.31 -21.66
C GLN A 175 6.12 24.14 -21.57
N SER A 176 6.88 25.20 -21.84
CA SER A 176 8.25 25.33 -21.38
C SER A 176 8.41 26.66 -20.64
N SER A 177 8.25 26.54 -19.33
CA SER A 177 8.85 27.34 -18.27
C SER A 177 9.98 28.26 -18.73
N SER A 178 9.78 29.58 -18.61
CA SER A 178 10.86 30.54 -18.48
C SER A 178 10.65 31.32 -17.18
N TYR A 179 11.29 30.83 -16.12
CA TYR A 179 11.50 31.60 -14.90
C TYR A 179 12.51 32.70 -15.21
N ASN A 180 12.04 33.93 -15.41
CA ASN A 180 12.87 35.12 -15.29
C ASN A 180 12.62 35.73 -13.90
N SER A 181 13.46 35.35 -12.93
CA SER A 181 13.63 36.14 -11.71
C SER A 181 14.63 37.23 -11.99
N SER A 182 14.14 38.43 -12.28
CA SER A 182 14.91 39.67 -12.17
C SER A 182 14.22 40.62 -11.21
N ASN A 183 14.65 40.45 -9.97
CA ASN A 183 14.63 41.36 -8.83
C ASN A 183 14.60 42.86 -9.21
N THR A 184 13.61 43.62 -8.73
CA THR A 184 13.74 45.06 -8.45
C THR A 184 12.78 45.52 -7.35
N ASN A 185 13.33 45.63 -6.14
CA ASN A 185 13.18 46.74 -5.20
C ASN A 185 11.90 47.58 -5.27
N ARG A 186 10.98 47.32 -4.34
CA ARG A 186 9.90 48.26 -4.00
C ARG A 186 10.39 49.19 -2.90
N THR A 187 10.48 50.46 -3.26
CA THR A 187 10.78 51.62 -2.45
C THR A 187 9.69 51.93 -1.41
N ASN A 188 10.16 52.48 -0.29
CA ASN A 188 9.51 53.19 0.81
C ASN A 188 8.18 53.92 0.53
N ARG A 189 7.28 53.89 1.53
CA ARG A 189 6.69 55.04 2.28
C ARG A 189 5.60 54.52 3.23
N GLU A 190 5.82 54.55 4.55
CA GLU A 190 5.42 55.64 5.46
C GLU A 190 3.90 55.89 5.47
N THR A 191 3.20 55.35 6.47
CA THR A 191 2.69 56.06 7.68
C THR A 191 2.25 55.03 8.70
#